data_AF-A0A4U1CZ94-F1
#
_entry.id   AF-A0A4U1CZ94-F1
#
_cell.length_a   1.000
_cell.length_b   1.000
_cell.length_c   1.000
_cell.angle_alpha   90.00
_cell.angle_beta   90.00
_cell.angle_gamma   90.00
#
_symmetry.space_group_name_H-M   'P 1'
#
loop_
_entity.id
_entity.type
_entity.pdbx_description
1 polymer ?
#
loop_
_entity_poly.entity_id
_entity_poly.type
_entity_poly.pdbx_seq_one_letter_code
_entity_poly.pdbx_strand_id
1 'polypeptide(L)'
;MNAKEILLLQLSACHDQNTWFVSLLNSLDGLTEEEAQWKPTGSTNSIFEIINHLIYYNQRYLNKVKGIPNPEVVENNDESFNNLEELTWSETTTRITNLMTEWKETVAAADEQTIRKWSTDIAHLANHALYHTGQILYIRKLQESWDPKNGVH
;
A
#
# COMPACT_ATOMS: atom_id res chain seq x y z
N MET A 1 2.96 -24.26 8.96
CA MET A 1 2.41 -22.93 8.65
C MET A 1 1.31 -23.09 7.62
N ASN A 2 0.10 -22.60 7.89
CA ASN A 2 -1.04 -22.67 6.96
C ASN A 2 -1.11 -21.41 6.06
N ALA A 3 -2.02 -21.41 5.09
CA ALA A 3 -2.16 -20.28 4.14
C ALA A 3 -2.47 -18.95 4.83
N LYS A 4 -3.32 -18.95 5.87
CA LYS A 4 -3.64 -17.73 6.63
C LYS A 4 -2.40 -17.16 7.32
N GLU A 5 -1.63 -18.01 8.00
CA GLU A 5 -0.40 -17.60 8.68
C GLU A 5 0.62 -17.01 7.70
N ILE A 6 0.77 -17.60 6.51
CA ILE A 6 1.67 -17.06 5.47
C ILE A 6 1.18 -15.68 5.00
N LEU A 7 -0.13 -15.53 4.73
CA LEU A 7 -0.68 -14.24 4.28
C LEU A 7 -0.52 -13.15 5.33
N LEU A 8 -0.73 -13.46 6.61
CA LEU A 8 -0.49 -12.51 7.71
C LEU A 8 0.98 -12.06 7.78
N LEU A 9 1.92 -12.99 7.61
CA LEU A 9 3.34 -12.65 7.54
C LEU A 9 3.67 -11.76 6.35
N GLN A 10 3.09 -12.04 5.16
CA GLN A 10 3.30 -11.21 3.97
C GLN A 10 2.70 -9.81 4.14
N LEU A 11 1.50 -9.71 4.73
CA LEU A 11 0.86 -8.43 5.02
C LEU A 11 1.66 -7.61 6.02
N SER A 12 2.19 -8.22 7.08
CA SER A 12 3.10 -7.52 7.99
C SER A 12 4.38 -7.06 7.28
N ALA A 13 5.00 -7.93 6.49
CA ALA A 13 6.22 -7.57 5.76
C ALA A 13 6.00 -6.39 4.79
N CYS A 14 4.91 -6.39 4.03
CA CYS A 14 4.64 -5.30 3.10
C CYS A 14 4.14 -4.02 3.77
N HIS A 15 3.51 -4.13 4.95
CA HIS A 15 2.93 -2.98 5.63
C HIS A 15 3.87 -2.32 6.63
N ASP A 16 4.31 -3.05 7.67
CA ASP A 16 4.85 -2.43 8.90
C ASP A 16 6.09 -3.13 9.48
N GLN A 17 6.58 -4.20 8.86
CA GLN A 17 7.79 -4.90 9.30
C GLN A 17 8.82 -4.94 8.18
N ASN A 18 9.95 -4.25 8.39
CA ASN A 18 11.11 -4.43 7.53
C ASN A 18 11.56 -5.91 7.59
N THR A 19 11.78 -6.51 6.43
CA THR A 19 12.29 -7.88 6.30
C THR A 19 13.48 -7.89 5.31
N TRP A 20 13.39 -8.64 4.22
CA TRP A 20 14.33 -8.59 3.10
C TRP A 20 14.20 -7.30 2.26
N PHE A 21 13.21 -6.49 2.58
CA PHE A 21 12.89 -5.19 1.98
C PHE A 21 12.30 -4.26 3.06
N VAL A 22 12.28 -2.96 2.76
CA VAL A 22 11.64 -1.95 3.62
C VAL A 22 10.12 -2.07 3.49
N SER A 23 9.42 -1.93 4.61
CA SER A 23 7.96 -1.92 4.66
C SER A 23 7.39 -0.62 4.07
N LEU A 24 6.10 -0.63 3.70
CA LEU A 24 5.42 0.58 3.22
C LEU A 24 5.48 1.70 4.27
N LEU A 25 5.18 1.40 5.54
CA LEU A 25 5.15 2.39 6.61
C LEU A 25 6.54 3.03 6.82
N ASN A 26 7.61 2.23 6.85
CA ASN A 26 8.97 2.75 6.96
C ASN A 26 9.40 3.55 5.72
N SER A 27 8.89 3.21 4.52
CA SER A 27 9.21 3.97 3.30
C SER A 27 8.61 5.38 3.29
N LEU A 28 7.55 5.60 4.07
CA LEU A 28 6.83 6.87 4.17
C LEU A 28 7.30 7.74 5.33
N ASP A 29 8.05 7.16 6.29
CA ASP A 29 8.47 7.86 7.50
C ASP A 29 9.29 9.12 7.18
N GLY A 30 8.95 10.21 7.87
CA GLY A 30 9.62 11.51 7.73
C GLY A 30 9.40 12.26 6.41
N LEU A 31 8.56 11.80 5.48
CA LEU A 31 8.26 12.57 4.26
C LEU A 31 7.40 13.79 4.56
N THR A 32 7.85 14.94 4.05
CA THR A 32 7.03 16.14 3.94
C THR A 32 6.04 16.02 2.76
N GLU A 33 5.00 16.84 2.77
CA GLU A 33 4.04 16.90 1.66
C GLU A 33 4.70 17.37 0.35
N GLU A 34 5.66 18.30 0.42
CA GLU A 34 6.40 18.77 -0.76
C GLU A 34 7.20 17.62 -1.41
N GLU A 35 7.92 16.83 -0.60
CA GLU A 35 8.64 15.65 -1.10
C GLU A 35 7.67 14.59 -1.64
N ALA A 36 6.50 14.43 -1.01
CA ALA A 36 5.50 13.47 -1.46
C ALA A 36 4.86 13.85 -2.81
N GLN A 37 4.67 15.16 -3.05
CA GLN A 37 4.11 15.69 -4.30
C GLN A 37 5.12 15.76 -5.44
N TRP A 38 6.42 15.79 -5.13
CA TRP A 38 7.46 15.92 -6.13
C TRP A 38 7.47 14.75 -7.13
N LYS A 39 7.78 15.09 -8.40
CA LYS A 39 7.91 14.14 -9.50
C LYS A 39 9.28 14.25 -10.15
N PRO A 40 9.99 13.13 -10.40
CA PRO A 40 11.22 13.14 -11.19
C PRO A 40 11.01 13.72 -12.60
N THR A 41 9.89 13.37 -13.22
CA THR A 41 9.49 13.81 -14.56
C THR A 41 7.97 13.98 -14.64
N GLY A 42 7.47 14.71 -15.63
CA GLY A 42 6.03 14.86 -15.84
C GLY A 42 5.29 13.55 -16.15
N SER A 43 5.99 12.52 -16.61
CA SER A 43 5.43 11.20 -16.94
C SER A 43 5.52 10.17 -15.80
N THR A 44 6.11 10.53 -14.67
CA THR A 44 6.22 9.65 -13.50
C THR A 44 5.19 10.02 -12.45
N ASN A 45 4.75 9.03 -11.68
CA ASN A 45 3.90 9.27 -10.52
C ASN A 45 4.74 9.80 -9.35
N SER A 46 4.15 10.71 -8.57
CA SER A 46 4.70 11.15 -7.28
C SER A 46 4.47 10.07 -6.20
N ILE A 47 5.10 10.22 -5.04
CA ILE A 47 4.85 9.32 -3.90
C ILE A 47 3.39 9.44 -3.47
N PHE A 48 2.85 10.66 -3.44
CA PHE A 48 1.45 10.89 -3.07
C PHE A 48 0.50 10.16 -4.04
N GLU A 49 0.72 10.28 -5.35
CA GLU A 49 -0.07 9.57 -6.36
C GLU A 49 0.01 8.05 -6.19
N ILE A 50 1.21 7.52 -5.92
CA ILE A 50 1.41 6.09 -5.66
C ILE A 50 0.59 5.63 -4.44
N ILE A 51 0.55 6.41 -3.36
CA ILE A 51 -0.25 6.05 -2.18
C ILE A 51 -1.75 6.10 -2.48
N ASN A 52 -2.24 7.09 -3.23
CA ASN A 52 -3.64 7.12 -3.65
C ASN A 52 -4.02 5.88 -4.47
N HIS A 53 -3.13 5.46 -5.38
CA HIS A 53 -3.29 4.23 -6.15
C HIS A 53 -3.37 2.98 -5.27
N LEU A 54 -2.49 2.88 -4.26
CA LEU A 54 -2.53 1.79 -3.29
C LEU A 54 -3.83 1.81 -2.46
N ILE A 55 -4.29 2.98 -2.01
CA ILE A 55 -5.57 3.12 -1.28
C ILE A 55 -6.72 2.63 -2.14
N TYR A 56 -6.79 3.08 -3.40
CA TYR A 56 -7.85 2.73 -4.34
C TYR A 56 -8.01 1.20 -4.48
N TYR A 57 -6.94 0.49 -4.85
CA TYR A 57 -7.01 -0.95 -5.07
C TYR A 57 -7.18 -1.74 -3.77
N ASN A 58 -6.50 -1.37 -2.69
CA ASN A 58 -6.65 -2.06 -1.41
C ASN A 58 -8.07 -1.95 -0.86
N GLN A 59 -8.69 -0.77 -0.93
CA GLN A 59 -10.07 -0.59 -0.45
C GLN A 59 -11.03 -1.46 -1.25
N ARG A 60 -10.88 -1.47 -2.59
CA ARG A 60 -11.79 -2.22 -3.45
C ARG A 60 -11.74 -3.71 -3.20
N TYR A 61 -10.55 -4.26 -3.02
CA TYR A 61 -10.41 -5.68 -2.73
C TYR A 61 -10.82 -6.02 -1.29
N LEU A 62 -10.59 -5.12 -0.32
CA LEU A 62 -11.05 -5.33 1.04
C LEU A 62 -12.57 -5.42 1.09
N ASN A 63 -13.25 -4.51 0.37
CA ASN A 63 -14.70 -4.54 0.20
C ASN A 63 -15.17 -5.86 -0.39
N LYS A 64 -14.51 -6.38 -1.44
CA LYS A 64 -14.84 -7.68 -2.04
C LYS A 64 -14.71 -8.83 -1.03
N VAL A 65 -13.65 -8.85 -0.22
CA VAL A 65 -13.45 -9.87 0.82
C VAL A 65 -14.55 -9.78 1.88
N LYS A 66 -14.95 -8.57 2.25
CA LYS A 66 -16.02 -8.30 3.24
C LYS A 66 -17.44 -8.42 2.68
N GLY A 67 -17.61 -8.64 1.38
CA GLY A 67 -18.92 -8.66 0.73
C GLY A 67 -19.60 -7.28 0.67
N ILE A 68 -18.83 -6.20 0.79
CA ILE A 68 -19.30 -4.83 0.70
C ILE A 68 -19.30 -4.40 -0.78
N PRO A 69 -20.39 -3.85 -1.32
CA PRO A 69 -20.42 -3.31 -2.68
C PRO A 69 -19.39 -2.19 -2.83
N ASN A 70 -18.65 -2.22 -3.94
CA ASN A 70 -17.76 -1.11 -4.27
C ASN A 70 -18.54 0.03 -4.95
N PRO A 71 -18.09 1.29 -4.77
CA PRO A 71 -18.54 2.39 -5.62
C PRO A 71 -18.12 2.16 -7.08
N GLU A 72 -18.56 3.04 -7.96
CA GLU A 72 -18.21 3.01 -9.38
C GLU A 72 -16.69 2.90 -9.59
N VAL A 73 -16.31 2.19 -10.66
CA VAL A 73 -14.90 2.09 -11.06
C VAL A 73 -14.48 3.40 -11.68
N VAL A 74 -13.20 3.74 -11.53
CA VAL A 74 -12.60 4.77 -12.38
C VAL A 74 -12.58 4.27 -13.83
N GLU A 75 -12.54 5.17 -14.80
CA GLU A 75 -12.62 4.78 -16.22
C GLU A 75 -11.39 3.97 -16.66
N ASN A 76 -10.23 4.27 -16.08
CA ASN A 76 -8.97 3.62 -16.39
C ASN A 76 -8.01 3.61 -15.18
N ASN A 77 -6.91 2.86 -15.29
CA ASN A 77 -5.93 2.73 -14.22
C ASN A 77 -5.28 4.06 -13.81
N ASP A 78 -5.06 4.99 -14.75
CA ASP A 78 -4.34 6.23 -14.47
C ASP A 78 -5.13 7.12 -13.50
N GLU A 79 -6.45 7.07 -13.54
CA GLU A 79 -7.32 7.79 -12.61
C GLU A 79 -7.18 7.34 -11.15
N SER A 80 -6.73 6.11 -10.90
CA SER A 80 -6.54 5.62 -9.53
C SER A 80 -5.38 6.28 -8.80
N PHE A 81 -4.47 6.96 -9.51
CA PHE A 81 -3.39 7.76 -8.93
C PHE A 81 -3.88 9.13 -8.41
N ASN A 82 -5.09 9.56 -8.78
CA ASN A 82 -5.65 10.83 -8.35
C ASN A 82 -6.07 10.78 -6.88
N ASN A 83 -6.00 11.93 -6.20
CA ASN A 83 -6.52 12.11 -4.85
C ASN A 83 -8.05 12.25 -4.86
N LEU A 84 -8.76 11.15 -5.12
CA LEU A 84 -10.22 11.11 -5.24
C LEU A 84 -10.95 11.42 -3.92
N GLU A 85 -10.29 11.21 -2.78
CA GLU A 85 -10.82 11.48 -1.45
C GLU A 85 -10.49 12.92 -0.96
N GLU A 86 -9.80 13.74 -1.78
CA GLU A 86 -9.39 15.12 -1.47
C GLU A 86 -8.61 15.27 -0.15
N LEU A 87 -7.81 14.27 0.19
CA LEU A 87 -7.05 14.22 1.45
C LEU A 87 -5.78 15.06 1.40
N THR A 88 -5.33 15.58 2.54
CA THR A 88 -3.95 16.06 2.70
C THR A 88 -2.96 14.89 2.80
N TRP A 89 -1.66 15.14 2.62
CA TRP A 89 -0.65 14.08 2.76
C TRP A 89 -0.70 13.34 4.12
N SER A 90 -0.91 14.08 5.21
CA SER A 90 -1.03 13.48 6.55
C SER A 90 -2.28 12.60 6.68
N GLU A 91 -3.39 12.97 6.04
CA GLU A 91 -4.61 12.18 6.05
C GLU A 91 -4.45 10.95 5.15
N THR A 92 -3.79 11.07 4.00
CA THR A 92 -3.50 9.96 3.09
C THR A 92 -2.61 8.90 3.72
N THR A 93 -1.55 9.31 4.43
CA THR A 93 -0.66 8.38 5.16
C THR A 93 -1.41 7.66 6.29
N THR A 94 -2.27 8.38 7.01
CA THR A 94 -3.17 7.79 8.03
C THR A 94 -4.14 6.80 7.40
N ARG A 95 -4.73 7.17 6.25
CA ARG A 95 -5.71 6.38 5.50
C ARG A 95 -5.14 5.05 5.03
N ILE A 96 -3.96 5.04 4.40
CA ILE A 96 -3.32 3.79 3.95
C ILE A 96 -2.88 2.92 5.12
N THR A 97 -2.37 3.51 6.21
CA THR A 97 -1.94 2.77 7.41
C THR A 97 -3.13 2.04 8.05
N ASN A 98 -4.26 2.73 8.20
CA ASN A 98 -5.48 2.13 8.74
C ASN A 98 -6.01 1.03 7.81
N LEU A 99 -6.01 1.26 6.50
CA LEU A 99 -6.48 0.29 5.52
C LEU A 99 -5.64 -1.00 5.52
N MET A 100 -4.32 -0.89 5.59
CA MET A 100 -3.43 -2.06 5.67
C MET A 100 -3.53 -2.77 7.03
N THR A 101 -3.83 -2.04 8.10
CA THR A 101 -4.16 -2.63 9.42
C THR A 101 -5.46 -3.43 9.35
N GLU A 102 -6.50 -2.86 8.75
CA GLU A 102 -7.80 -3.50 8.56
C GLU A 102 -7.70 -4.77 7.70
N TRP A 103 -6.79 -4.81 6.72
CA TRP A 103 -6.46 -6.02 5.98
C TRP A 103 -5.94 -7.15 6.88
N LYS A 104 -4.97 -6.85 7.75
CA LYS A 104 -4.43 -7.85 8.70
C LYS A 104 -5.52 -8.37 9.63
N GLU A 105 -6.35 -7.49 10.17
CA GLU A 105 -7.48 -7.86 11.03
C GLU A 105 -8.50 -8.74 10.30
N THR A 106 -8.83 -8.36 9.06
CA THR A 106 -9.77 -9.11 8.21
C THR A 106 -9.24 -10.51 7.91
N VAL A 107 -7.96 -10.66 7.56
CA VAL A 107 -7.35 -11.98 7.31
C VAL A 107 -7.24 -12.82 8.58
N ALA A 108 -6.93 -12.21 9.73
CA ALA A 108 -6.89 -12.90 11.01
C ALA A 108 -8.26 -13.50 11.37
N ALA A 109 -9.33 -12.71 11.20
CA ALA A 109 -10.70 -13.09 11.51
C ALA A 109 -11.37 -14.00 10.46
N ALA A 110 -10.89 -14.01 9.22
CA ALA A 110 -11.51 -14.78 8.13
C ALA A 110 -11.51 -16.30 8.38
N ASP A 111 -12.58 -16.98 7.97
CA ASP A 111 -12.62 -18.45 8.00
C ASP A 111 -11.76 -19.08 6.89
N GLU A 112 -11.56 -20.39 6.96
CA GLU A 112 -10.71 -21.12 6.02
C GLU A 112 -11.25 -21.09 4.58
N GLN A 113 -12.58 -21.01 4.40
CA GLN A 113 -13.20 -20.91 3.08
C GLN A 113 -12.91 -19.55 2.43
N THR A 114 -13.01 -18.47 3.21
CA THR A 114 -12.69 -17.10 2.79
C THR A 114 -11.22 -16.99 2.43
N ILE A 115 -10.32 -17.52 3.27
CA ILE A 115 -8.89 -17.57 2.98
C ILE A 115 -8.62 -18.35 1.70
N ARG A 116 -9.22 -19.53 1.51
CA ARG A 116 -9.07 -20.31 0.27
C ARG A 116 -9.53 -19.54 -0.97
N LYS A 117 -10.64 -18.81 -0.87
CA LYS A 117 -11.23 -18.06 -1.98
C LYS A 117 -10.35 -16.86 -2.39
N TRP A 118 -9.78 -16.15 -1.42
CA TRP A 118 -9.14 -14.85 -1.66
C TRP A 118 -7.61 -14.86 -1.52
N SER A 119 -6.99 -16.00 -1.20
CA SER A 119 -5.55 -16.11 -0.93
C SER A 119 -4.67 -15.52 -2.04
N THR A 120 -5.02 -15.79 -3.30
CA THR A 120 -4.25 -15.30 -4.45
C THR A 120 -4.33 -13.79 -4.58
N ASP A 121 -5.53 -13.21 -4.42
CA ASP A 121 -5.72 -11.76 -4.48
C ASP A 121 -5.00 -11.05 -3.33
N ILE A 122 -5.07 -11.60 -2.11
CA ILE A 122 -4.37 -11.04 -0.94
C ILE A 122 -2.85 -11.09 -1.15
N ALA A 123 -2.33 -12.20 -1.68
CA ALA A 123 -0.90 -12.31 -2.01
C ALA A 123 -0.48 -11.31 -3.09
N HIS A 124 -1.29 -11.13 -4.15
CA HIS A 124 -1.02 -10.14 -5.19
C HIS A 124 -1.09 -8.71 -4.65
N LEU A 125 -1.99 -8.39 -3.72
CA LEU A 125 -2.04 -7.07 -3.09
C LEU A 125 -0.79 -6.78 -2.25
N ALA A 126 -0.29 -7.76 -1.49
CA ALA A 126 0.96 -7.60 -0.76
C ALA A 126 2.14 -7.34 -1.72
N ASN A 127 2.22 -8.12 -2.81
CA ASN A 127 3.25 -7.92 -3.84
C ASN A 127 3.13 -6.57 -4.55
N HIS A 128 1.90 -6.12 -4.80
CA HIS A 128 1.61 -4.84 -5.42
C HIS A 128 2.04 -3.67 -4.53
N ALA A 129 1.74 -3.74 -3.23
CA ALA A 129 2.22 -2.78 -2.25
C ALA A 129 3.76 -2.71 -2.26
N LEU A 130 4.44 -3.86 -2.25
CA LEU A 130 5.90 -3.92 -2.28
C LEU A 130 6.53 -3.38 -3.56
N TYR A 131 5.91 -3.66 -4.72
CA TYR A 131 6.32 -3.10 -5.99
C TYR A 131 6.34 -1.56 -5.91
N HIS A 132 5.27 -0.97 -5.39
CA HIS A 132 5.15 0.47 -5.22
C HIS A 132 6.05 1.03 -4.09
N THR A 133 6.27 0.30 -3.01
CA THR A 133 7.28 0.64 -1.99
C THR A 133 8.68 0.77 -2.60
N GLY A 134 9.03 -0.12 -3.55
CA GLY A 134 10.28 -0.01 -4.31
C GLY A 134 10.36 1.29 -5.13
N GLN A 135 9.26 1.70 -5.76
CA GLN A 135 9.18 2.98 -6.48
C GLN A 135 9.33 4.18 -5.54
N ILE A 136 8.66 4.16 -4.38
CA ILE A 136 8.77 5.21 -3.35
C ILE A 136 10.22 5.37 -2.91
N LEU A 137 10.89 4.28 -2.55
CA LEU A 137 12.30 4.32 -2.15
C LEU A 137 13.21 4.87 -3.26
N TYR A 138 12.92 4.52 -4.52
CA TYR A 138 13.68 5.05 -5.64
C TYR A 138 13.50 6.56 -5.80
N ILE A 139 12.26 7.07 -5.69
CA ILE A 139 11.96 8.51 -5.72
C ILE A 139 12.69 9.22 -4.58
N ARG A 140 12.63 8.69 -3.36
CA ARG A 140 13.33 9.27 -2.20
C ARG A 140 14.84 9.32 -2.37
N LYS A 141 15.43 8.30 -3.00
CA LYS A 141 16.88 8.31 -3.33
C LYS A 141 17.22 9.40 -4.35
N LEU A 142 16.36 9.63 -5.35
CA LEU A 142 16.55 10.73 -6.31
C LEU A 142 16.43 12.11 -5.65
N GLN A 143 15.62 12.23 -4.60
CA GLN A 143 15.47 13.44 -3.80
C GLN A 143 16.58 13.63 -2.76
N GLU A 144 17.46 12.64 -2.58
CA GLU A 144 18.40 12.56 -1.46
C GLU A 144 17.71 12.61 -0.07
N SER A 145 16.42 12.29 0.00
CA SER A 145 15.57 12.35 1.20
C SER A 145 15.49 11.01 1.97
N TRP A 146 16.17 9.97 1.48
CA TRP A 146 16.19 8.64 2.11
C TRP A 146 17.32 8.52 3.13
N ASP A 147 17.00 8.23 4.40
CA ASP A 147 18.00 7.82 5.40
C ASP A 147 18.27 6.31 5.28
N PRO A 148 19.50 5.88 4.90
CA PRO A 148 19.84 4.47 4.80
C PRO A 148 19.65 3.67 6.10
N LYS A 149 19.64 4.32 7.27
CA LYS A 149 19.39 3.66 8.57
C LYS A 149 17.99 3.10 8.70
N ASN A 150 17.04 3.61 7.92
CA ASN A 150 15.67 3.11 7.85
C ASN A 150 15.53 1.92 6.86
N GLY A 151 16.63 1.56 6.20
CA GLY A 151 16.69 0.48 5.21
C GLY A 151 16.95 -0.90 5.80
N VAL A 152 17.11 -1.86 4.89
CA VAL A 152 17.63 -3.20 5.19
C VAL A 152 19.10 -3.22 4.80
N HIS A 153 19.97 -3.65 5.71
CA HIS A 153 21.42 -3.76 5.50
C HIS A 153 21.84 -5.21 5.24
#